data_AF-A0A372RCT3-F1
#
_entry.id   AF-A0A372RCT3-F1
#
_cell.length_a   1.000
_cell.length_b   1.000
_cell.length_c   1.000
_cell.angle_alpha   90.00
_cell.angle_beta   90.00
_cell.angle_gamma   90.00
#
_symmetry.space_group_name_H-M   'P 1'
#
loop_
_entity.id
_entity.type
_entity.pdbx_description
1 polymer ?
#
loop_
_entity_poly.entity_id
_entity_poly.type
_entity_poly.pdbx_seq_one_letter_code
_entity_poly.pdbx_strand_id
1 'polypeptide(L)'
;MCGNEKIDEFIQEMQLKVNRPHDIIFEWISYNQFSDIKKIGNIIYSALWNDGKLKYDQNKKEWTRVQVEINLKLFNSQNTIDEFLNKVVKYKNVNKFKIYVYGISQNPDTKDYILILQDGYCEGCGENGNEKIDYFIQEIQLEVNHSYDIIFEWISYDQFSDIKKIDNTIYFALWKVTVGELYIEFFPSIP
;
A
#
# COMPACT_ATOMS: atom_id res chain seq x y z
N MET A 1 15.54 -17.85 -6.55
CA MET A 1 14.47 -18.76 -6.09
C MET A 1 14.48 -18.75 -4.57
N CYS A 2 13.30 -18.65 -3.96
CA CYS A 2 13.09 -18.53 -2.52
C CYS A 2 12.93 -19.89 -1.82
N GLY A 3 12.81 -20.99 -2.59
CA GLY A 3 12.67 -22.34 -2.06
C GLY A 3 11.21 -22.75 -1.78
N ASN A 4 10.25 -21.95 -2.23
CA ASN A 4 8.83 -22.28 -2.23
C ASN A 4 8.35 -22.32 -3.69
N GLU A 5 8.00 -23.53 -4.16
CA GLU A 5 7.66 -23.78 -5.56
C GLU A 5 6.56 -22.85 -6.08
N LYS A 6 5.46 -22.69 -5.34
CA LYS A 6 4.35 -21.79 -5.73
C LYS A 6 4.79 -20.34 -5.88
N ILE A 7 5.60 -19.85 -4.94
CA ILE A 7 6.09 -18.46 -4.96
C ILE A 7 7.09 -18.29 -6.11
N ASP A 8 7.97 -19.27 -6.31
CA ASP A 8 8.97 -19.26 -7.38
C ASP A 8 8.32 -19.30 -8.76
N GLU A 9 7.25 -20.09 -8.95
CA GLU A 9 6.42 -20.09 -10.16
C GLU A 9 5.74 -18.74 -10.38
N PHE A 10 5.09 -18.19 -9.34
CA PHE A 10 4.44 -16.89 -9.43
C PHE A 10 5.42 -15.77 -9.83
N ILE A 11 6.62 -15.75 -9.25
CA ILE A 11 7.65 -14.77 -9.60
C ILE A 11 8.07 -14.93 -11.06
N GLN A 12 8.29 -16.16 -11.52
CA GLN A 12 8.63 -16.43 -12.93
C GLN A 12 7.53 -15.92 -13.87
N GLU A 13 6.27 -16.22 -13.60
CA GLU A 13 5.14 -15.70 -14.38
C GLU A 13 5.10 -14.16 -14.42
N MET A 14 5.45 -13.52 -13.31
CA MET A 14 5.49 -12.06 -13.20
C MET A 14 6.65 -11.46 -14.01
N GLN A 15 7.81 -12.11 -13.99
CA GLN A 15 9.00 -11.72 -14.76
C GLN A 15 8.82 -11.95 -16.26
N LEU A 16 8.09 -13.00 -16.68
CA LEU A 16 7.78 -13.26 -18.10
C LEU A 16 6.91 -12.17 -18.75
N LYS A 17 6.21 -11.36 -17.94
CA LYS A 17 5.38 -10.25 -18.42
C LYS A 17 6.18 -8.95 -18.66
N VAL A 18 7.47 -8.94 -18.34
CA VAL A 18 8.38 -7.80 -18.54
C VAL A 18 8.74 -7.72 -20.02
N ASN A 19 8.40 -6.61 -20.68
CA ASN A 19 8.54 -6.46 -22.13
C ASN A 19 9.43 -5.29 -22.55
N ARG A 20 9.84 -4.42 -21.60
CA ARG A 20 10.66 -3.24 -21.87
C ARG A 20 11.86 -3.14 -20.94
N PRO A 21 12.99 -2.54 -21.36
CA PRO A 21 14.19 -2.41 -20.53
C PRO A 21 14.00 -1.58 -19.24
N HIS A 22 12.93 -0.79 -19.15
CA HIS A 22 12.60 0.05 -18.00
C HIS A 22 11.43 -0.51 -17.18
N ASP A 23 10.91 -1.68 -17.56
CA ASP A 23 9.90 -2.37 -16.77
C ASP A 23 10.54 -2.87 -15.48
N ILE A 24 9.72 -2.95 -14.45
CA ILE A 24 10.17 -3.40 -13.14
C ILE A 24 10.25 -4.91 -13.13
N ILE A 25 11.39 -5.38 -12.64
CA ILE A 25 11.61 -6.78 -12.37
C ILE A 25 10.99 -7.09 -11.00
N PHE A 26 9.97 -7.93 -11.00
CA PHE A 26 9.36 -8.42 -9.77
C PHE A 26 10.29 -9.48 -9.15
N GLU A 27 10.70 -9.28 -7.90
CA GLU A 27 11.71 -10.12 -7.24
C GLU A 27 11.17 -10.73 -5.93
N TRP A 28 11.72 -11.88 -5.56
CA TRP A 28 11.76 -12.27 -4.15
C TRP A 28 12.90 -11.52 -3.48
N ILE A 29 12.61 -10.79 -2.42
CA ILE A 29 13.60 -9.99 -1.70
C ILE A 29 13.75 -10.59 -0.30
N SER A 30 14.94 -11.09 0.04
CA SER A 30 15.20 -11.63 1.37
C SER A 30 15.01 -10.56 2.44
N TYR A 31 14.36 -10.89 3.56
CA TYR A 31 14.03 -9.90 4.60
C TYR A 31 15.25 -9.17 5.18
N ASN A 32 16.41 -9.83 5.22
CA ASN A 32 17.67 -9.23 5.67
C ASN A 32 18.22 -8.13 4.74
N GLN A 33 17.59 -7.88 3.60
CA GLN A 33 17.92 -6.79 2.69
C GLN A 33 17.28 -5.46 3.08
N PHE A 34 16.45 -5.44 4.12
CA PHE A 34 15.79 -4.23 4.60
C PHE A 34 16.52 -3.65 5.81
N SER A 35 16.84 -2.36 5.74
CA SER A 35 17.41 -1.58 6.85
C SER A 35 16.53 -0.37 7.16
N ASP A 36 16.81 0.29 8.30
CA ASP A 36 16.08 1.48 8.76
C ASP A 36 14.55 1.32 8.76
N ILE A 37 14.08 0.13 9.15
CA ILE A 37 12.65 -0.21 9.15
C ILE A 37 11.92 0.65 10.19
N LYS A 38 10.93 1.44 9.75
CA LYS A 38 10.13 2.32 10.60
C LYS A 38 8.64 2.09 10.35
N LYS A 39 7.86 1.97 11.42
CA LYS A 39 6.39 1.87 11.29
C LYS A 39 5.82 3.23 10.91
N ILE A 40 5.07 3.29 9.81
CA ILE A 40 4.41 4.52 9.31
C ILE A 40 2.88 4.39 9.24
N GLY A 41 2.35 3.18 9.36
CA GLY A 41 0.92 2.90 9.43
C GLY A 41 0.65 1.63 10.23
N ASN A 42 -0.61 1.19 10.31
CA ASN A 42 -0.96 0.03 11.12
C ASN A 42 -0.22 -1.25 10.68
N ILE A 43 -0.27 -1.54 9.38
CA ILE A 43 0.39 -2.69 8.74
C ILE A 43 1.48 -2.28 7.72
N ILE A 44 1.94 -1.02 7.78
CA ILE A 44 2.83 -0.43 6.77
C ILE A 44 4.07 0.16 7.43
N TYR A 45 5.22 -0.16 6.83
CA TYR A 45 6.53 0.26 7.30
C TYR A 45 7.32 0.86 6.14
N SER A 46 8.09 1.91 6.37
CA SER A 46 9.15 2.32 5.45
C SER A 46 10.43 1.56 5.74
N ALA A 47 11.26 1.36 4.73
CA ALA A 47 12.57 0.74 4.86
C ALA A 47 13.49 1.15 3.70
N LEU A 48 14.79 1.02 3.90
CA LEU A 48 15.78 1.05 2.83
C LEU A 48 16.01 -0.36 2.28
N TRP A 49 15.93 -0.52 0.96
CA TRP A 49 16.31 -1.77 0.29
C TRP A 49 17.80 -1.72 -0.08
N ASN A 50 18.64 -2.41 0.69
CA ASN A 50 20.11 -2.36 0.60
C ASN A 50 20.65 -2.76 -0.77
N ASP A 51 20.25 -3.93 -1.29
CA ASP A 51 20.62 -4.34 -2.64
C ASP A 51 20.02 -3.41 -3.69
N GLY A 52 18.82 -2.89 -3.43
CA GLY A 52 18.13 -1.96 -4.32
C GLY A 52 17.54 -2.60 -5.57
N LYS A 53 16.76 -1.79 -6.30
CA LYS A 53 16.05 -2.24 -7.50
C LYS A 53 17.00 -2.37 -8.69
N LEU A 54 16.74 -3.36 -9.54
CA LEU A 54 17.46 -3.52 -10.79
C LEU A 54 17.05 -2.43 -11.80
N LYS A 55 18.03 -1.77 -12.41
CA LYS A 55 17.84 -0.71 -13.41
C LYS A 55 18.84 -0.88 -14.55
N TYR A 56 18.34 -0.84 -15.79
CA TYR A 56 19.20 -0.85 -16.96
C TYR A 56 19.77 0.55 -17.22
N ASP A 57 21.10 0.67 -17.24
CA ASP A 57 21.80 1.89 -17.65
C ASP A 57 22.04 1.84 -19.16
N GLN A 58 21.34 2.69 -19.91
CA GLN A 58 21.45 2.74 -21.37
C GLN A 58 22.82 3.24 -21.85
N ASN A 59 23.49 4.10 -21.08
CA ASN A 59 24.79 4.67 -21.46
C ASN A 59 25.88 3.62 -21.33
N LYS A 60 25.85 2.86 -20.23
CA LYS A 60 26.81 1.80 -19.95
C LYS A 60 26.42 0.44 -20.57
N LYS A 61 25.17 0.32 -21.04
CA LYS A 61 24.56 -0.90 -21.57
C LYS A 61 24.61 -2.08 -20.59
N GLU A 62 24.52 -1.79 -19.29
CA GLU A 62 24.64 -2.77 -18.22
C GLU A 62 23.48 -2.66 -17.22
N TRP A 63 23.23 -3.74 -16.50
CA TRP A 63 22.29 -3.73 -15.39
C TRP A 63 23.00 -3.29 -14.11
N THR A 64 22.42 -2.31 -13.43
CA THR A 64 22.93 -1.79 -12.15
C THR A 64 21.84 -1.92 -11.09
N ARG A 65 22.23 -2.01 -9.81
CA ARG A 65 21.28 -1.88 -8.72
C ARG A 65 21.36 -0.51 -8.08
N VAL A 66 20.20 0.05 -7.71
CA VAL A 66 20.09 1.36 -7.08
C VAL A 66 19.32 1.20 -5.78
N GLN A 67 19.97 1.51 -4.66
CA GLN A 67 19.34 1.58 -3.35
C GLN A 67 18.20 2.58 -3.37
N VAL A 68 17.06 2.20 -2.80
CA VAL A 68 15.85 3.00 -2.77
C VAL A 68 15.14 2.84 -1.43
N GLU A 69 14.43 3.87 -1.02
CA GLU A 69 13.40 3.76 0.01
C GLU A 69 12.18 3.04 -0.56
N ILE A 70 11.56 2.22 0.26
CA ILE A 70 10.43 1.35 -0.09
C ILE A 70 9.42 1.31 1.06
N ASN A 71 8.18 0.94 0.71
CA ASN A 71 7.14 0.63 1.68
C ASN A 71 6.89 -0.88 1.74
N LEU A 72 6.86 -1.41 2.95
CA LEU A 72 6.57 -2.78 3.30
C LEU A 72 5.13 -2.86 3.80
N LYS A 73 4.23 -3.50 3.04
CA LYS A 73 2.87 -3.81 3.52
C LYS A 73 2.81 -5.25 4.01
N LEU A 74 2.52 -5.43 5.29
CA LEU A 74 2.44 -6.74 5.94
C LEU A 74 1.08 -7.38 5.68
N PHE A 75 1.11 -8.69 5.40
CA PHE A 75 -0.05 -9.55 5.31
C PHE A 75 0.09 -10.63 6.39
N ASN A 76 -0.95 -10.71 7.23
CA ASN A 76 -1.02 -11.65 8.36
C ASN A 76 -0.60 -13.08 7.95
N SER A 77 0.23 -13.73 8.77
CA SER A 77 0.70 -15.11 8.67
C SER A 77 -0.43 -16.15 8.56
N GLN A 78 -1.66 -15.79 8.96
CA GLN A 78 -2.85 -16.63 8.80
C GLN A 78 -3.34 -16.69 7.35
N ASN A 79 -2.95 -15.76 6.47
CA ASN A 79 -3.27 -15.83 5.05
C ASN A 79 -2.57 -17.04 4.43
N THR A 80 -3.31 -17.79 3.63
CA THR A 80 -2.71 -18.79 2.76
C THR A 80 -1.84 -18.12 1.68
N ILE A 81 -0.89 -18.87 1.11
CA ILE A 81 -0.08 -18.38 -0.02
C ILE A 81 -0.99 -17.91 -1.15
N ASP A 82 -2.05 -18.66 -1.47
CA ASP A 82 -2.95 -18.35 -2.58
C ASP A 82 -3.74 -17.05 -2.33
N GLU A 83 -4.21 -16.81 -1.10
CA GLU A 83 -4.85 -15.54 -0.70
C GLU A 83 -3.90 -14.36 -0.82
N PHE A 84 -2.66 -14.52 -0.35
CA PHE A 84 -1.62 -13.50 -0.46
C PHE A 84 -1.33 -13.16 -1.93
N LEU A 85 -1.04 -14.16 -2.76
CA LEU A 85 -0.73 -13.96 -4.18
C LEU A 85 -1.91 -13.33 -4.94
N ASN A 86 -3.15 -13.71 -4.63
CA ASN A 86 -4.34 -13.06 -5.18
C ASN A 86 -4.42 -11.57 -4.82
N LYS A 87 -4.05 -11.19 -3.59
CA LYS A 87 -3.95 -9.78 -3.19
C LYS A 87 -2.85 -9.06 -4.00
N VAL A 88 -1.68 -9.68 -4.19
CA VAL A 88 -0.60 -9.11 -5.03
C VAL A 88 -1.07 -8.84 -6.46
N VAL A 89 -1.82 -9.76 -7.07
CA VAL A 89 -2.38 -9.58 -8.43
C VAL A 89 -3.35 -8.39 -8.48
N LYS A 90 -4.21 -8.23 -7.47
CA LYS A 90 -5.12 -7.07 -7.38
C LYS A 90 -4.35 -5.75 -7.35
N TYR A 91 -3.31 -5.65 -6.51
CA TYR A 91 -2.45 -4.46 -6.45
C TYR A 91 -1.83 -4.11 -7.80
N LYS A 92 -1.41 -5.10 -8.59
CA LYS A 92 -0.85 -4.86 -9.94
C LYS A 92 -1.89 -4.41 -10.96
N ASN A 93 -3.12 -4.93 -10.88
CA ASN A 93 -4.19 -4.66 -11.86
C ASN A 93 -4.91 -3.32 -11.65
N VAL A 94 -5.02 -2.84 -10.41
CA VAL A 94 -5.62 -1.53 -10.07
C VAL A 94 -4.75 -0.34 -10.56
N ASN A 95 -3.55 -0.64 -11.04
CA ASN A 95 -2.46 0.30 -11.19
C ASN A 95 -2.54 1.22 -12.43
N LYS A 96 -3.60 2.03 -12.53
CA LYS A 96 -3.70 3.15 -13.48
C LYS A 96 -2.67 4.27 -13.21
N PHE A 97 -2.06 4.32 -12.01
CA PHE A 97 -1.21 5.43 -11.55
C PHE A 97 0.25 5.07 -11.24
N LYS A 98 0.76 3.92 -11.71
CA LYS A 98 2.19 3.55 -11.64
C LYS A 98 2.76 3.37 -10.22
N ILE A 99 1.96 2.96 -9.22
CA ILE A 99 2.52 2.47 -7.95
C ILE A 99 3.27 1.18 -8.23
N TYR A 100 4.59 1.26 -8.14
CA TYR A 100 5.42 0.16 -8.55
C TYR A 100 5.55 -0.90 -7.47
N VAL A 101 5.11 -2.12 -7.77
CA VAL A 101 5.34 -3.29 -6.93
C VAL A 101 6.69 -3.89 -7.32
N TYR A 102 7.66 -3.81 -6.42
CA TYR A 102 9.01 -4.33 -6.64
C TYR A 102 9.11 -5.83 -6.40
N GLY A 103 8.27 -6.38 -5.52
CA GLY A 103 8.42 -7.78 -5.17
C GLY A 103 7.65 -8.16 -3.92
N ILE A 104 8.04 -9.32 -3.41
CA ILE A 104 7.51 -9.89 -2.16
C ILE A 104 8.64 -10.40 -1.29
N SER A 105 8.36 -10.50 0.00
CA SER A 105 9.24 -11.06 1.00
C SER A 105 8.44 -11.85 2.03
N GLN A 106 9.13 -12.47 2.97
CA GLN A 106 8.54 -13.07 4.15
C GLN A 106 9.41 -12.77 5.36
N ASN A 107 8.78 -12.30 6.44
CA ASN A 107 9.47 -12.12 7.70
C ASN A 107 9.85 -13.52 8.27
N PRO A 108 11.14 -13.79 8.53
CA PRO A 108 11.57 -15.11 8.99
C PRO A 108 11.07 -15.44 10.41
N ASP A 109 10.77 -14.43 11.23
CA ASP A 109 10.33 -14.61 12.61
C ASP A 109 8.81 -14.75 12.70
N THR A 110 8.06 -13.82 12.11
CA THR A 110 6.58 -13.81 12.19
C THR A 110 5.91 -14.69 11.13
N LYS A 111 6.65 -15.05 10.07
CA LYS A 111 6.13 -15.73 8.87
C LYS A 111 5.12 -14.91 8.07
N ASP A 112 4.90 -13.65 8.43
CA ASP A 112 4.07 -12.72 7.66
C ASP A 112 4.66 -12.53 6.26
N TYR A 113 3.78 -12.56 5.26
CA TYR A 113 4.14 -12.18 3.91
C TYR A 113 4.18 -10.66 3.80
N ILE A 114 5.08 -10.16 2.97
CA ILE A 114 5.31 -8.72 2.80
C ILE A 114 5.25 -8.39 1.32
N LEU A 115 4.47 -7.36 0.98
CA LEU A 115 4.48 -6.76 -0.34
C LEU A 115 5.41 -5.54 -0.34
N ILE A 116 6.28 -5.47 -1.35
CA ILE A 116 7.29 -4.43 -1.48
C ILE A 116 6.84 -3.41 -2.53
N LEU A 117 6.61 -2.19 -2.08
CA LEU A 117 6.07 -1.08 -2.88
C LEU A 117 7.10 0.03 -2.99
N GLN A 118 7.05 0.78 -4.09
CA GLN A 118 7.77 2.04 -4.21
C GLN A 118 7.37 3.01 -3.10
N ASP A 119 8.36 3.76 -2.62
CA ASP A 119 8.14 4.89 -1.73
C ASP A 119 7.23 5.98 -2.38
N GLY A 120 6.34 6.57 -1.58
CA GLY A 120 5.18 7.33 -2.03
C GLY A 120 3.83 6.71 -1.64
N TYR A 121 3.83 5.68 -0.79
CA TYR A 121 2.63 5.27 -0.07
C TYR A 121 2.31 6.36 0.95
N CYS A 122 1.10 6.89 0.86
CA CYS A 122 0.52 7.94 1.68
C CYS A 122 0.83 7.80 3.19
N GLU A 123 1.67 8.70 3.72
CA GLU A 123 1.71 9.04 5.15
C GLU A 123 0.35 9.69 5.49
N GLY A 124 -0.50 9.01 6.26
CA GLY A 124 -1.79 9.55 6.73
C GLY A 124 -3.05 8.82 6.26
N CYS A 125 -2.95 7.80 5.41
CA CYS A 125 -4.11 7.02 5.01
C CYS A 125 -4.52 6.08 6.16
N GLY A 126 -5.33 6.60 7.08
CA GLY A 126 -5.85 5.87 8.24
C GLY A 126 -6.61 4.62 7.80
N GLU A 127 -6.07 3.45 8.10
CA GLU A 127 -6.80 2.19 8.00
C GLU A 127 -7.79 2.10 9.17
N ASN A 128 -9.07 1.90 8.88
CA ASN A 128 -10.12 1.88 9.88
C ASN A 128 -10.44 0.49 10.44
N GLY A 129 -9.66 -0.52 10.03
CA GLY A 129 -9.88 -1.92 10.38
C GLY A 129 -10.98 -2.60 9.55
N ASN A 130 -11.54 -1.93 8.53
CA ASN A 130 -12.53 -2.47 7.61
C ASN A 130 -11.98 -2.43 6.18
N GLU A 131 -11.49 -3.59 5.71
CA GLU A 131 -10.86 -3.73 4.39
C GLU A 131 -11.70 -3.19 3.22
N LYS A 132 -13.04 -3.20 3.33
CA LYS A 132 -13.92 -2.65 2.27
C LYS A 132 -13.90 -1.13 2.25
N ILE A 133 -13.87 -0.50 3.42
CA ILE A 133 -13.83 0.96 3.53
C ILE A 133 -12.43 1.46 3.20
N ASP A 134 -11.39 0.76 3.64
CA ASP A 134 -10.01 1.07 3.25
C ASP A 134 -9.83 0.98 1.73
N TYR A 135 -10.41 -0.05 1.09
CA TYR A 135 -10.45 -0.16 -0.37
C TYR A 135 -11.24 0.98 -1.01
N PHE A 136 -12.40 1.34 -0.47
CA PHE A 136 -13.23 2.43 -1.00
C PHE A 136 -12.54 3.79 -0.88
N ILE A 137 -11.92 4.09 0.26
CA ILE A 137 -11.13 5.31 0.47
C ILE A 137 -9.98 5.35 -0.55
N GLN A 138 -9.27 4.23 -0.73
CA GLN A 138 -8.25 4.13 -1.76
C GLN A 138 -8.82 4.38 -3.16
N GLU A 139 -9.94 3.76 -3.56
CA GLU A 139 -10.55 3.99 -4.87
C GLU A 139 -10.95 5.46 -5.07
N ILE A 140 -11.55 6.13 -4.07
CA ILE A 140 -11.93 7.54 -4.15
C ILE A 140 -10.70 8.45 -4.24
N GLN A 141 -9.69 8.23 -3.40
CA GLN A 141 -8.42 8.98 -3.45
C GLN A 141 -7.71 8.80 -4.80
N LEU A 142 -7.88 7.64 -5.46
CA LEU A 142 -7.33 7.36 -6.78
C LEU A 142 -8.08 8.08 -7.91
N GLU A 143 -9.35 8.47 -7.73
CA GLU A 143 -10.15 9.20 -8.72
C GLU A 143 -9.98 10.72 -8.63
N VAL A 144 -9.74 11.26 -7.44
CA VAL A 144 -9.65 12.71 -7.20
C VAL A 144 -8.20 13.18 -7.34
N ASN A 145 -7.74 13.37 -8.58
CA ASN A 145 -6.42 13.97 -8.85
C ASN A 145 -6.62 15.33 -9.51
N HIS A 146 -6.47 16.41 -8.74
CA HIS A 146 -5.80 17.67 -9.10
C HIS A 146 -6.17 18.78 -8.10
N SER A 147 -5.13 19.34 -7.48
CA SER A 147 -5.14 20.53 -6.59
C SER A 147 -5.48 20.24 -5.14
N TYR A 148 -4.58 20.67 -4.25
CA TYR A 148 -4.80 21.03 -2.84
C TYR A 148 -6.30 21.38 -2.64
N ASP A 149 -7.09 20.59 -1.92
CA ASP A 149 -7.35 20.84 -0.49
C ASP A 149 -8.13 19.71 0.25
N ILE A 150 -8.38 18.53 -0.36
CA ILE A 150 -9.20 17.48 0.29
C ILE A 150 -8.49 16.13 0.29
N ILE A 151 -7.98 15.73 1.46
CA ILE A 151 -7.51 14.38 1.74
C ILE A 151 -8.71 13.58 2.25
N PHE A 152 -9.15 12.57 1.49
CA PHE A 152 -10.19 11.64 1.95
C PHE A 152 -9.56 10.65 2.93
N GLU A 153 -9.88 10.73 4.21
CA GLU A 153 -9.39 9.79 5.21
C GLU A 153 -10.53 9.23 6.05
N TRP A 154 -10.29 8.08 6.69
CA TRP A 154 -11.21 7.61 7.70
C TRP A 154 -11.08 8.45 8.96
N ILE A 155 -12.20 9.03 9.39
CA ILE A 155 -12.29 9.74 10.67
C ILE A 155 -13.09 8.87 11.64
N SER A 156 -12.45 8.47 12.73
CA SER A 156 -13.11 7.69 13.78
C SER A 156 -14.17 8.51 14.52
N TYR A 157 -15.26 7.86 14.93
CA TYR A 157 -16.43 8.54 15.50
C TYR A 157 -16.10 9.36 16.77
N ASP A 158 -15.14 8.90 17.57
CA ASP A 158 -14.66 9.59 18.78
C ASP A 158 -14.00 10.95 18.49
N GLN A 159 -13.62 11.23 17.24
CA GLN A 159 -13.08 12.52 16.81
C GLN A 159 -14.18 13.58 16.64
N PHE A 160 -15.45 13.22 16.75
CA PHE A 160 -16.57 14.17 16.67
C PHE A 160 -17.07 14.60 18.04
N SER A 161 -17.60 15.82 18.10
CA SER A 161 -18.23 16.45 19.26
C SER A 161 -19.50 17.19 18.84
N ASP A 162 -20.33 17.56 19.81
CA ASP A 162 -21.56 18.36 19.61
C ASP A 162 -22.48 17.82 18.51
N ILE A 163 -22.62 16.50 18.44
CA ILE A 163 -23.39 15.80 17.41
C ILE A 163 -24.88 16.13 17.60
N LYS A 164 -25.49 16.76 16.59
CA LYS A 164 -26.90 17.16 16.56
C LYS A 164 -27.60 16.51 15.38
N LYS A 165 -28.75 15.89 15.64
CA LYS A 165 -29.62 15.36 14.60
C LYS A 165 -30.36 16.51 13.91
N ILE A 166 -30.25 16.60 12.58
CA ILE A 166 -30.99 17.55 11.75
C ILE A 166 -32.24 16.87 11.17
N ASP A 167 -32.09 15.63 10.71
CA ASP A 167 -33.17 14.80 10.17
C ASP A 167 -32.89 13.32 10.46
N ASN A 168 -33.77 12.40 10.04
CA ASN A 168 -33.64 10.97 10.26
C ASN A 168 -32.32 10.37 9.76
N THR A 169 -31.71 10.95 8.73
CA THR A 169 -30.45 10.48 8.15
C THR A 169 -29.32 11.50 8.20
N ILE A 170 -29.58 12.72 8.69
CA ILE A 170 -28.63 13.85 8.64
C ILE A 170 -28.25 14.27 10.05
N TYR A 171 -26.95 14.30 10.30
CA TYR A 171 -26.34 14.75 11.55
C TYR A 171 -25.34 15.87 11.26
N PHE A 172 -25.28 16.83 12.17
CA PHE A 172 -24.23 17.85 12.25
C PHE A 172 -23.28 17.49 13.39
N ALA A 173 -21.97 17.66 13.19
CA ALA A 173 -20.98 17.41 14.23
C ALA A 173 -19.78 18.36 14.06
N LEU A 174 -19.09 18.66 15.17
CA LEU A 174 -17.82 19.37 15.17
C LEU A 174 -16.66 18.39 15.25
N TRP A 175 -15.69 18.52 14.35
CA TRP A 175 -14.47 17.72 14.37
C TRP A 175 -13.46 18.31 15.36
N LYS A 176 -12.85 17.46 16.21
CA LYS A 176 -12.00 17.88 17.33
C LYS A 176 -10.59 18.36 16.95
N VAL A 177 -10.18 18.33 15.68
CA VAL A 177 -8.80 18.66 15.26
C VAL A 177 -8.67 20.12 14.78
N THR A 178 -7.66 20.81 15.30
CA THR A 178 -7.34 22.22 15.04
C THR A 178 -6.64 22.45 13.70
N VAL A 179 -7.31 22.33 12.54
CA VAL A 179 -7.11 23.21 11.36
C VAL A 179 -8.30 23.01 10.41
N GLY A 180 -9.12 24.05 10.21
CA GLY A 180 -10.05 24.18 9.08
C GLY A 180 -11.44 23.56 9.28
N GLU A 181 -12.48 24.38 9.15
CA GLU A 181 -13.86 23.92 9.01
C GLU A 181 -14.02 23.28 7.62
N LEU A 182 -14.39 22.00 7.57
CA LEU A 182 -14.76 21.30 6.34
C LEU A 182 -16.16 20.70 6.51
N TYR A 183 -17.04 20.97 5.54
CA TYR A 183 -18.35 20.33 5.46
C TYR A 183 -18.16 18.92 4.89
N ILE A 184 -18.51 17.89 5.66
CA ILE A 184 -18.48 16.49 5.23
C ILE A 184 -19.92 15.96 5.22
N GLU A 185 -20.39 15.49 4.06
CA GLU A 185 -21.62 14.69 3.96
C GLU A 185 -21.30 13.23 4.32
N PHE A 186 -21.95 12.70 5.36
CA PHE A 186 -21.84 11.29 5.73
C PHE A 186 -22.82 10.43 4.94
N PHE A 187 -22.35 9.28 4.44
CA PHE A 187 -23.21 8.14 4.15
C PHE A 187 -23.13 7.18 5.35
N PRO A 188 -24.19 7.05 6.17
CA PRO A 188 -24.16 6.15 7.31
C PRO A 188 -24.11 4.69 6.82
N SER A 189 -23.13 3.93 7.32
CA SER A 189 -23.24 2.47 7.36
C SER A 189 -24.19 2.10 8.50
N ILE A 190 -25.34 1.52 8.14
CA ILE A 190 -26.34 0.96 9.05
C ILE A 190 -25.71 -0.24 9.81
N PRO A 191 -26.02 -0.43 11.11
CA PRO A 191 -25.50 -1.54 11.93
C PRO A 191 -25.81 -2.93 11.39
#